data_AF-A0A3N6N4K5-F1
#
_entry.id   AF-A0A3N6N4K5-F1
#
_cell.length_a   1.000
_cell.length_b   1.000
_cell.length_c   1.000
_cell.angle_alpha   90.00
_cell.angle_beta   90.00
_cell.angle_gamma   90.00
#
_symmetry.space_group_name_H-M   'P 1'
#
loop_
_entity.id
_entity.type
_entity.pdbx_description
1 polymer ?
#
loop_
_entity_poly.entity_id
_entity_poly.type
_entity_poly.pdbx_seq_one_letter_code
_entity_poly.pdbx_strand_id
1 'polypeptide(L)'
;MAKTISFPNRTQAARSRRNNKAMLLPMPRACADDLALQVHLALAALRRGGASHDAQALLHVHVLATMIADAGYGVLTQAQVDDADAALLACYQRGQSGGGWQLDKAGFDAVAAILNVYDEQLQCAPLWVLNEASERLDRMGAPGAGQQAMRKLA
;
A
#
# COMPACT_ATOMS: atom_id res chain seq x y z
N MET A 1 27.43 -49.04 5.55
CA MET A 1 26.12 -48.74 6.15
C MET A 1 25.94 -47.22 6.17
N ALA A 2 24.93 -46.68 5.48
CA ALA A 2 24.72 -45.24 5.36
C ALA A 2 23.95 -44.70 6.57
N LYS A 3 24.49 -43.67 7.22
CA LYS A 3 23.96 -43.04 8.43
C LYS A 3 22.77 -42.16 8.04
N THR A 4 21.57 -42.47 8.53
CA THR A 4 20.35 -41.70 8.25
C THR A 4 20.40 -40.33 8.91
N ILE A 5 20.16 -39.28 8.11
CA ILE A 5 20.01 -37.90 8.58
C ILE A 5 18.74 -37.80 9.41
N SER A 6 18.88 -37.65 10.72
CA SER A 6 17.76 -37.39 11.62
C SER A 6 17.53 -35.89 11.72
N PHE A 7 16.31 -35.45 11.37
CA PHE A 7 15.90 -34.05 11.48
C PHE A 7 15.22 -33.81 12.84
N PRO A 8 15.65 -32.81 13.63
CA PRO A 8 15.09 -32.54 14.94
C PRO A 8 13.65 -32.01 14.87
N ASN A 9 12.95 -32.20 15.99
CA ASN A 9 11.50 -32.01 16.16
C ASN A 9 11.01 -30.64 15.64
N ARG A 10 10.11 -30.72 14.66
CA ARG A 10 9.88 -29.74 13.59
C ARG A 10 8.79 -28.72 13.93
N THR A 11 8.04 -28.87 15.01
CA THR A 11 6.72 -28.21 15.14
C THR A 11 6.81 -26.70 15.42
N GLN A 12 7.59 -26.25 16.39
CA GLN A 12 7.72 -24.82 16.72
C GLN A 12 8.64 -24.11 15.72
N ALA A 13 9.80 -24.70 15.42
CA ALA A 13 10.74 -24.16 14.45
C ALA A 13 10.16 -24.12 13.01
N ALA A 14 9.33 -25.08 12.60
CA ALA A 14 8.68 -25.00 11.29
C ALA A 14 7.55 -23.99 11.25
N ARG A 15 6.89 -23.67 12.37
CA ARG A 15 5.88 -22.60 12.40
C ARG A 15 6.53 -21.23 12.27
N SER A 16 7.59 -20.95 13.02
CA SER A 16 8.39 -19.72 12.86
C SER A 16 9.03 -19.62 11.48
N ARG A 17 9.58 -20.71 10.94
CA ARG A 17 10.12 -20.72 9.56
C ARG A 17 9.02 -20.59 8.50
N ARG A 18 7.82 -21.15 8.73
CA ARG A 18 6.68 -21.00 7.81
C ARG A 18 6.20 -19.55 7.78
N ASN A 19 6.14 -18.88 8.93
CA ASN A 19 5.86 -17.44 8.97
C ASN A 19 6.95 -16.64 8.23
N ASN A 20 8.22 -16.98 8.42
CA ASN A 20 9.32 -16.31 7.70
C ASN A 20 9.28 -16.56 6.18
N LYS A 21 8.79 -17.73 5.75
CA LYS A 21 8.59 -18.04 4.33
C LYS A 21 7.34 -17.38 3.75
N ALA A 22 6.28 -17.23 4.54
CA ALA A 22 5.08 -16.52 4.12
C ALA A 22 5.41 -15.06 3.80
N MET A 23 6.34 -14.45 4.54
CA MET A 23 6.82 -13.08 4.27
C MET A 23 7.47 -12.92 2.88
N LEU A 24 7.95 -13.99 2.26
CA LEU A 24 8.55 -13.98 0.92
C LEU A 24 7.52 -14.11 -0.20
N LEU A 25 6.26 -14.41 0.13
CA LEU A 25 5.18 -14.54 -0.85
C LEU A 25 4.39 -13.22 -0.93
N PRO A 26 3.75 -12.96 -2.08
CA PRO A 26 2.74 -11.92 -2.19
C PRO A 26 1.58 -12.18 -1.22
N MET A 27 0.85 -11.11 -0.89
CA MET A 27 -0.32 -11.24 -0.03
C MET A 27 -1.43 -12.08 -0.71
N PRO A 28 -2.33 -12.70 0.08
CA PRO A 28 -3.49 -13.39 -0.50
C PRO A 28 -4.34 -12.46 -1.37
N ARG A 29 -4.78 -12.95 -2.53
CA ARG A 29 -5.46 -12.12 -3.54
C ARG A 29 -6.71 -11.41 -3.02
N ALA A 30 -7.53 -12.08 -2.20
CA ALA A 30 -8.70 -11.46 -1.59
C ALA A 30 -8.34 -10.22 -0.75
N CYS A 31 -7.21 -10.26 -0.04
CA CYS A 31 -6.74 -9.13 0.76
C CYS A 31 -6.19 -8.00 -0.11
N ALA A 32 -5.52 -8.34 -1.22
CA ALA A 32 -5.09 -7.34 -2.21
C ALA A 32 -6.31 -6.66 -2.85
N ASP A 33 -7.33 -7.42 -3.23
CA ASP A 33 -8.56 -6.91 -3.84
C ASP A 33 -9.33 -5.99 -2.87
N ASP A 34 -9.40 -6.34 -1.57
CA ASP A 34 -10.03 -5.51 -0.55
C ASP A 34 -9.30 -4.15 -0.38
N LEU A 35 -7.97 -4.17 -0.34
CA LEU A 35 -7.17 -2.94 -0.24
C LEU A 35 -7.30 -2.08 -1.50
N ALA A 36 -7.17 -2.68 -2.69
CA ALA A 36 -7.36 -2.00 -3.96
C ALA A 36 -8.74 -1.33 -4.02
N LEU A 37 -9.81 -2.07 -3.68
CA LEU A 37 -11.17 -1.55 -3.67
C LEU A 37 -11.32 -0.35 -2.74
N GLN A 38 -10.77 -0.42 -1.52
CA GLN A 38 -10.84 0.69 -0.56
C GLN A 38 -10.25 1.99 -1.13
N VAL A 39 -9.09 1.89 -1.79
CA VAL A 39 -8.38 3.06 -2.31
C VAL A 39 -9.06 3.62 -3.55
N HIS A 40 -9.55 2.76 -4.45
CA HIS A 40 -10.33 3.19 -5.61
C HIS A 40 -11.67 3.84 -5.21
N LEU A 41 -12.28 3.41 -4.11
CA LEU A 41 -13.46 4.09 -3.54
C LEU A 41 -13.12 5.49 -3.02
N ALA A 42 -11.99 5.66 -2.34
CA ALA A 42 -11.53 6.98 -1.90
C ALA A 42 -11.27 7.92 -3.09
N LEU A 43 -10.62 7.41 -4.16
CA LEU A 43 -10.42 8.16 -5.40
C LEU A 43 -11.76 8.55 -6.05
N ALA A 44 -12.71 7.60 -6.14
CA ALA A 44 -14.04 7.85 -6.68
C ALA A 44 -14.82 8.89 -5.85
N ALA A 45 -14.68 8.87 -4.52
CA ALA A 45 -15.28 9.84 -3.62
C ALA A 45 -14.73 11.26 -3.88
N LEU A 46 -13.41 11.41 -3.98
CA LEU A 46 -12.78 12.70 -4.29
C LEU A 46 -13.12 13.25 -5.68
N ARG A 47 -13.70 12.47 -6.59
CA ARG A 47 -14.24 13.01 -7.84
C ARG A 47 -15.51 13.85 -7.63
N ARG A 48 -16.29 13.53 -6.59
CA ARG A 48 -17.63 14.11 -6.33
C ARG A 48 -17.70 15.02 -5.09
N GLY A 49 -16.56 15.32 -4.48
CA GLY A 49 -16.51 16.06 -3.21
C GLY A 49 -16.55 15.11 -2.02
N GLY A 50 -15.45 14.37 -1.83
CA GLY A 50 -15.29 13.42 -0.73
C GLY A 50 -14.97 14.12 0.59
N ALA A 51 -14.25 13.43 1.46
CA ALA A 51 -13.84 13.93 2.76
C ALA A 51 -12.31 13.90 2.94
N SER A 52 -11.84 14.48 4.04
CA SER A 52 -10.41 14.53 4.40
C SER A 52 -9.77 13.15 4.50
N HIS A 53 -10.51 12.16 4.98
CA HIS A 53 -10.01 10.80 5.12
C HIS A 53 -9.80 10.10 3.77
N ASP A 54 -10.56 10.46 2.73
CA ASP A 54 -10.34 9.95 1.37
C ASP A 54 -9.02 10.49 0.81
N ALA A 55 -8.77 11.80 0.95
CA ALA A 55 -7.51 12.43 0.55
C ALA A 55 -6.32 11.86 1.33
N GLN A 56 -6.50 11.58 2.62
CA GLN A 56 -5.49 10.93 3.44
C GLN A 56 -5.19 9.50 3.01
N ALA A 57 -6.21 8.71 2.66
CA ALA A 57 -6.00 7.37 2.13
C ALA A 57 -5.17 7.40 0.83
N LEU A 58 -5.47 8.34 -0.08
CA LEU A 58 -4.71 8.47 -1.32
C LEU A 58 -3.28 8.95 -1.09
N LEU A 59 -3.04 9.88 -0.15
CA LEU A 59 -1.69 10.30 0.22
C LEU A 59 -0.88 9.13 0.80
N HIS A 60 -1.47 8.35 1.69
CA HIS A 60 -0.81 7.17 2.26
C HIS A 60 -0.42 6.16 1.17
N VAL A 61 -1.34 5.88 0.24
CA VAL A 61 -1.09 4.94 -0.85
C VAL A 61 -0.04 5.48 -1.82
N HIS A 62 -0.07 6.77 -2.13
CA HIS A 62 0.98 7.39 -2.93
C HIS A 62 2.36 7.18 -2.30
N VAL A 63 2.50 7.47 -1.01
CA VAL A 63 3.77 7.27 -0.29
C VAL A 63 4.19 5.80 -0.27
N LEU A 64 3.25 4.87 -0.02
CA LEU A 64 3.53 3.44 -0.06
C LEU A 64 3.97 2.98 -1.45
N ALA A 65 3.26 3.39 -2.50
CA ALA A 65 3.54 2.98 -3.86
C ALA A 65 4.94 3.41 -4.30
N THR A 66 5.34 4.64 -3.94
CA THR A 66 6.69 5.14 -4.19
C THR A 66 7.75 4.34 -3.41
N MET A 67 7.54 4.05 -2.11
CA MET A 67 8.48 3.23 -1.33
C MET A 67 8.62 1.80 -1.86
N ILE A 68 7.52 1.20 -2.32
CA ILE A 68 7.52 -0.15 -2.87
C ILE A 68 8.21 -0.18 -4.25
N ALA A 69 8.01 0.87 -5.06
CA ALA A 69 8.73 1.05 -6.32
C ALA A 69 10.24 1.25 -6.11
N ASP A 70 10.64 2.04 -5.12
CA ASP A 70 12.05 2.21 -4.73
C ASP A 70 12.70 0.91 -4.27
N ALA A 71 11.91 0.00 -3.67
CA ALA A 71 12.35 -1.35 -3.31
C ALA A 71 12.42 -2.31 -4.52
N GLY A 72 12.07 -1.85 -5.72
CA GLY A 72 12.17 -2.58 -6.98
C GLY A 72 10.89 -3.29 -7.40
N TYR A 73 9.74 -2.99 -6.79
CA TYR A 73 8.46 -3.62 -7.11
C TYR A 73 7.50 -2.61 -7.72
N GLY A 74 7.18 -2.77 -9.00
CA GLY A 74 6.43 -1.78 -9.78
C GLY A 74 7.33 -0.68 -10.34
N VAL A 75 6.81 0.06 -11.33
CA VAL A 75 7.56 1.13 -12.00
C VAL A 75 6.74 2.41 -11.93
N LEU A 76 7.30 3.41 -11.25
CA LEU A 76 6.81 4.77 -11.23
C LEU A 76 7.87 5.69 -11.83
N THR A 77 7.48 6.47 -12.83
CA THR A 77 8.35 7.53 -13.34
C THR A 77 8.31 8.74 -12.42
N GLN A 78 9.39 9.51 -12.37
CA GLN A 78 9.44 10.73 -11.57
C GLN A 78 8.29 11.69 -11.91
N ALA A 79 7.97 11.82 -13.20
CA ALA A 79 6.85 12.65 -13.66
C ALA A 79 5.50 12.19 -13.08
N GLN A 80 5.24 10.88 -13.04
CA GLN A 80 4.00 10.36 -12.43
C GLN A 80 3.93 10.67 -10.93
N VAL A 81 5.06 10.57 -10.22
CA VAL A 81 5.15 10.89 -8.79
C VAL A 81 4.87 12.37 -8.58
N ASP A 82 5.57 13.25 -9.32
CA ASP A 82 5.44 14.70 -9.22
C ASP A 82 4.01 15.19 -9.56
N ASP A 83 3.40 14.63 -10.61
CA ASP A 83 2.03 14.97 -11.02
C ASP A 83 1.01 14.58 -9.94
N ALA A 84 1.16 13.39 -9.35
CA ALA A 84 0.29 12.93 -8.27
C ALA A 84 0.50 13.74 -6.97
N ASP A 85 1.75 14.08 -6.64
CA ASP A 85 2.09 14.94 -5.51
C ASP A 85 1.45 16.33 -5.66
N ALA A 86 1.58 16.95 -6.83
CA ALA A 86 0.96 18.25 -7.11
C ALA A 86 -0.56 18.19 -6.98
N ALA A 87 -1.20 17.13 -7.48
CA ALA A 87 -2.64 16.91 -7.40
C ALA A 87 -3.12 16.75 -5.94
N LEU A 88 -2.43 15.91 -5.15
CA LEU A 88 -2.76 15.70 -3.74
C LEU A 88 -2.55 16.99 -2.95
N LEU A 89 -1.44 17.69 -3.14
CA LEU A 89 -1.17 18.97 -2.47
C LEU A 89 -2.27 20.01 -2.77
N ALA A 90 -2.68 20.14 -4.03
CA ALA A 90 -3.76 21.05 -4.41
C ALA A 90 -5.10 20.67 -3.75
N CYS A 91 -5.42 19.37 -3.71
CA CYS A 91 -6.60 18.86 -3.00
C CYS A 91 -6.57 19.22 -1.51
N TYR A 92 -5.43 19.03 -0.85
CA TYR A 92 -5.23 19.37 0.57
C TYR A 92 -5.32 20.87 0.84
N GLN A 93 -4.72 21.71 0.00
CA GLN A 93 -4.80 23.17 0.13
C GLN A 93 -6.24 23.67 0.00
N ARG A 94 -6.97 23.13 -0.97
CA ARG A 94 -8.39 23.43 -1.18
C ARG A 94 -9.24 22.97 -0.02
N GLY A 95 -9.07 21.73 0.45
CA GLY A 95 -9.81 21.16 1.57
C GLY A 95 -9.61 21.95 2.87
N GLN A 96 -8.37 22.34 3.17
CA GLN A 96 -8.03 23.14 4.36
C GLN A 96 -8.59 24.56 4.30
N SER A 97 -8.74 25.12 3.10
CA SER A 97 -9.32 26.46 2.89
C SER A 97 -10.85 26.43 2.81
N GLY A 98 -11.50 25.29 3.07
CA GLY A 98 -12.96 25.12 3.03
C GLY A 98 -13.55 24.95 1.62
N GLY A 99 -12.72 24.80 0.60
CA GLY A 99 -13.14 24.62 -0.79
C GLY A 99 -13.63 23.20 -1.13
N GLY A 100 -13.69 22.31 -0.14
CA GLY A 100 -14.04 20.90 -0.26
C GLY A 100 -12.87 19.99 -0.67
N TRP A 101 -13.06 18.68 -0.53
CA TRP A 101 -12.08 17.65 -0.86
C TRP A 101 -12.39 17.08 -2.24
N GLN A 102 -11.74 17.63 -3.27
CA GLN A 102 -12.00 17.24 -4.64
C GLN A 102 -10.73 17.30 -5.50
N LEU A 103 -10.57 16.29 -6.34
CA LEU A 103 -9.59 16.28 -7.43
C LEU A 103 -10.24 16.80 -8.72
N ASP A 104 -9.51 17.62 -9.46
CA ASP A 104 -9.89 17.93 -10.84
C ASP A 104 -9.60 16.73 -11.76
N LYS A 105 -9.92 16.85 -13.05
CA LYS A 105 -9.75 15.73 -13.99
C LYS A 105 -8.28 15.30 -14.09
N ALA A 106 -7.36 16.25 -14.21
CA ALA A 106 -5.94 15.95 -14.36
C ALA A 106 -5.38 15.28 -13.10
N GLY A 107 -5.72 15.80 -11.91
CA GLY A 107 -5.34 15.21 -10.64
C GLY A 107 -5.95 13.83 -10.40
N PHE A 108 -7.20 13.63 -10.81
CA PHE A 108 -7.82 12.30 -10.77
C PHE A 108 -7.05 11.29 -11.63
N ASP A 109 -6.71 11.66 -12.87
CA ASP A 109 -5.99 10.81 -13.81
C ASP A 109 -4.55 10.52 -13.32
N ALA A 110 -3.87 11.52 -12.73
CA ALA A 110 -2.55 11.37 -12.14
C ALA A 110 -2.54 10.40 -10.94
N VAL A 111 -3.48 10.56 -10.01
CA VAL A 111 -3.58 9.66 -8.85
C VAL A 111 -4.02 8.26 -9.27
N ALA A 112 -4.93 8.14 -10.24
CA ALA A 112 -5.32 6.83 -10.79
C ALA A 112 -4.14 6.06 -11.37
N ALA A 113 -3.18 6.74 -12.00
CA ALA A 113 -1.96 6.10 -12.52
C ALA A 113 -1.12 5.49 -11.38
N ILE A 114 -1.01 6.17 -10.24
CA ILE A 114 -0.34 5.62 -9.05
C ILE A 114 -1.09 4.40 -8.51
N LEU A 115 -2.42 4.46 -8.44
CA LEU A 115 -3.22 3.36 -7.92
C LEU A 115 -3.10 2.10 -8.77
N ASN A 116 -3.02 2.23 -10.09
CA ASN A 116 -2.80 1.07 -10.97
C ASN A 116 -1.49 0.37 -10.66
N VAL A 117 -0.41 1.12 -10.41
CA VAL A 117 0.89 0.54 -10.01
C VAL A 117 0.79 -0.08 -8.61
N TYR A 118 0.08 0.56 -7.69
CA TYR A 118 -0.17 0.01 -6.36
C TYR A 118 -0.93 -1.33 -6.40
N ASP A 119 -1.93 -1.46 -7.27
CA ASP A 119 -2.68 -2.71 -7.45
C ASP A 119 -1.78 -3.85 -7.95
N GLU A 120 -0.87 -3.54 -8.88
CA GLU A 120 0.15 -4.49 -9.34
C GLU A 120 1.12 -4.87 -8.22
N GLN A 121 1.58 -3.89 -7.45
CA GLN A 121 2.47 -4.08 -6.30
C GLN A 121 1.84 -5.01 -5.26
N LEU A 122 0.55 -4.84 -4.93
CA LEU A 122 -0.16 -5.72 -3.98
C LEU A 122 -0.18 -7.19 -4.44
N GLN A 123 -0.18 -7.43 -5.75
CA GLN A 123 -0.24 -8.79 -6.32
C GLN A 123 1.12 -9.46 -6.46
N CYS A 124 2.23 -8.69 -6.52
CA CYS A 124 3.55 -9.21 -6.83
C CYS A 124 4.61 -8.98 -5.76
N ALA A 125 4.50 -7.94 -4.95
CA ALA A 125 5.47 -7.61 -3.93
C ALA A 125 5.41 -8.60 -2.77
N PRO A 126 6.55 -9.11 -2.29
CA PRO A 126 6.60 -9.93 -1.07
C PRO A 126 6.03 -9.16 0.13
N LEU A 127 5.34 -9.88 1.01
CA LEU A 127 4.74 -9.33 2.23
C LEU A 127 5.74 -8.54 3.10
N TRP A 128 7.01 -8.93 3.15
CA TRP A 128 8.02 -8.18 3.92
C TRP A 128 8.22 -6.75 3.40
N VAL A 129 8.15 -6.53 2.08
CA VAL A 129 8.30 -5.21 1.45
C VAL A 129 7.12 -4.31 1.82
N LEU A 130 5.90 -4.86 1.70
CA LEU A 130 4.67 -4.16 2.06
C LEU A 130 4.66 -3.79 3.55
N ASN A 131 5.13 -4.69 4.42
CA ASN A 131 5.24 -4.45 5.85
C ASN A 131 6.28 -3.37 6.17
N GLU A 132 7.46 -3.43 5.56
CA GLU A 132 8.51 -2.42 5.77
C GLU A 132 8.06 -1.03 5.34
N ALA A 133 7.39 -0.91 4.18
CA ALA A 133 6.82 0.34 3.71
C ALA A 133 5.74 0.87 4.67
N SER A 134 4.84 -0.01 5.14
CA SER A 134 3.78 0.35 6.08
C SER A 134 4.34 0.81 7.43
N GLU A 135 5.30 0.08 7.99
CA GLU A 135 5.97 0.47 9.24
C GLU A 135 6.74 1.78 9.10
N ARG A 136 7.34 2.03 7.93
CA ARG A 136 8.02 3.30 7.64
C ARG A 136 7.04 4.46 7.57
N LEU A 137 5.88 4.28 6.95
CA LEU A 137 4.80 5.26 6.93
C LEU A 137 4.27 5.54 8.36
N ASP A 138 4.01 4.51 9.16
CA ASP A 138 3.54 4.68 10.54
C ASP A 138 4.54 5.45 11.42
N ARG A 139 5.85 5.27 11.17
CA ARG A 139 6.91 6.06 11.85
C ARG A 139 6.91 7.53 11.43
N MET A 140 6.38 7.87 10.26
CA MET A 140 6.24 9.26 9.79
C MET A 140 5.02 9.97 10.40
N GLY A 141 3.97 9.24 10.81
CA GLY A 141 2.77 9.79 11.45
C GLY A 141 1.73 8.72 11.83
N ALA A 142 1.12 8.87 13.01
CA ALA A 142 0.24 7.94 13.77
C ALA A 142 -0.69 7.00 12.96
N PRO A 143 -0.98 5.78 13.48
CA PRO A 143 -1.11 4.53 12.72
C PRO A 143 -2.26 4.49 11.72
N GLY A 144 -1.95 4.06 10.49
CA GLY A 144 -2.88 3.96 9.37
C GLY A 144 -3.75 2.69 9.34
N ALA A 145 -4.86 2.76 8.60
CA ALA A 145 -5.84 1.67 8.44
C ALA A 145 -5.26 0.33 7.94
N GLY A 146 -4.11 0.35 7.25
CA GLY A 146 -3.41 -0.85 6.78
C GLY A 146 -3.02 -1.81 7.91
N GLN A 147 -2.79 -1.30 9.12
CA GLN A 147 -2.43 -2.16 10.25
C GLN A 147 -3.60 -3.04 10.72
N GLN A 148 -4.87 -2.63 10.54
CA GLN A 148 -6.02 -3.50 10.85
C GLN A 148 -6.15 -4.68 9.87
N ALA A 149 -5.80 -4.47 8.59
CA ALA A 149 -5.82 -5.54 7.59
C ALA A 149 -4.65 -6.51 7.81
N MET A 150 -3.43 -5.99 8.03
CA MET A 150 -2.25 -6.84 8.27
C MET A 150 -2.31 -7.58 9.61
N ARG A 151 -2.85 -6.98 10.68
CA ARG A 151 -3.06 -7.68 11.97
C ARG A 151 -4.05 -8.83 11.90
N LYS A 152 -5.02 -8.81 10.98
CA LYS A 152 -5.95 -9.94 10.78
C LYS A 152 -5.32 -11.12 10.03
N LEU A 153 -4.17 -10.89 9.39
CA LEU A 153 -3.48 -11.87 8.55
C LEU A 153 -2.22 -12.46 9.20
N ALA A 154 -1.85 -12.00 10.40
CA ALA A 154 -0.72 -12.49 11.21
C ALA A 154 -1.18 -13.44 12.33
#